data_AF-T1C5I5-F1
#
_entry.id   AF-T1C5I5-F1
#
_cell.length_a   1.000
_cell.length_b   1.000
_cell.length_c   1.000
_cell.angle_alpha   90.00
_cell.angle_beta   90.00
_cell.angle_gamma   90.00
#
_symmetry.space_group_name_H-M   'P 1'
#
loop_
_entity.id
_entity.type
_entity.pdbx_description
1 polymer ?
#
loop_
_entity_poly.entity_id
_entity_poly.type
_entity_poly.pdbx_seq_one_letter_code
_entity_poly.pdbx_strand_id
1 'polypeptide(L)'
;MVPEKVEADELRDGRRLLFSTDVEMSAAEMCRAYFERDAIEKSFRTAKGPMSLAPIRYRSEVRLDAYATVLYLGLLLWSWEERKLRKKFPSRTLEDALWSLRDVSLVRIGSGKTVREFTTRLNDDQKELLRLLGGKGVLPVP
;
A
#
# COMPACT_ATOMS: atom_id res chain seq x y z
N MET A 1 20.64 13.11 41.07
CA MET A 1 20.65 14.44 40.44
C MET A 1 20.45 14.20 38.95
N VAL A 2 19.28 14.56 38.42
CA VAL A 2 18.97 14.39 36.99
C VAL A 2 19.81 15.42 36.23
N PRO A 3 20.44 15.08 35.08
CA PRO A 3 21.25 16.05 34.34
C PRO A 3 20.40 17.25 33.88
N GLU A 4 20.91 18.46 33.96
CA GLU A 4 20.22 19.71 33.58
C GLU A 4 19.63 19.67 32.15
N LYS A 5 20.28 18.93 31.24
CA LYS A 5 19.79 18.70 29.88
C LYS A 5 18.50 17.87 29.83
N VAL A 6 18.36 16.91 30.75
CA VAL A 6 17.17 16.04 30.82
C VAL A 6 15.98 16.84 31.36
N GLU A 7 16.18 17.72 32.36
CA GLU A 7 15.11 18.62 32.84
C GLU A 7 14.67 19.61 31.75
N ALA A 8 15.60 20.13 30.95
CA ALA A 8 15.29 21.03 29.85
C ALA A 8 14.54 20.34 28.69
N ASP A 9 14.78 19.05 28.47
CA ASP A 9 14.06 18.23 27.49
C ASP A 9 12.66 17.84 28.00
N GLU A 10 12.51 17.46 29.27
CA GLU A 10 11.21 17.19 29.91
C GLU A 10 10.26 18.39 29.82
N LEU A 11 10.79 19.62 29.99
CA LEU A 11 9.98 20.85 29.89
C LEU A 11 9.42 21.09 28.48
N ARG A 12 10.08 20.54 27.46
CA ARG A 12 9.73 20.69 26.04
C ARG A 12 9.03 19.46 25.49
N ASP A 13 8.95 18.39 26.26
CA ASP A 13 8.32 17.15 25.84
C ASP A 13 6.82 17.38 25.56
N GLY A 14 6.35 16.82 24.44
CA GLY A 14 4.99 17.02 23.94
C GLY A 14 4.71 18.37 23.23
N ARG A 15 5.64 19.34 23.20
CA ARG A 15 5.47 20.60 22.44
C ARG A 15 6.12 20.50 21.07
N ARG A 16 5.36 20.76 20.01
CA ARG A 16 5.87 20.77 18.62
C ARG A 16 5.62 22.12 17.97
N LEU A 17 6.66 22.70 17.38
CA LEU A 17 6.54 23.89 16.54
C LEU A 17 6.39 23.45 15.09
N LEU A 18 5.34 23.93 14.43
CA LEU A 18 5.14 23.76 13.01
C LEU A 18 5.56 25.06 12.32
N PHE A 19 6.35 24.92 11.25
CA PHE A 19 6.78 26.04 10.42
C PHE A 19 6.23 25.84 9.02
N SER A 20 5.78 26.93 8.42
CA SER A 20 5.36 26.97 7.02
C SER A 20 5.99 28.20 6.35
N THR A 21 6.33 28.05 5.08
CA THR A 21 6.72 29.19 4.22
C THR A 21 5.51 29.96 3.71
N ASP A 22 4.33 29.36 3.80
CA ASP A 22 3.06 30.01 3.47
C ASP A 22 2.55 30.77 4.70
N VAL A 23 2.50 32.11 4.57
CA VAL A 23 2.10 33.04 5.62
C VAL A 23 0.58 33.19 5.74
N GLU A 24 -0.18 32.77 4.72
CA GLU A 24 -1.64 32.86 4.70
C GLU A 24 -2.30 31.59 5.25
N MET A 25 -1.52 30.51 5.42
CA MET A 25 -2.02 29.22 5.89
C MET A 25 -2.51 29.31 7.34
N SER A 26 -3.74 28.90 7.58
CA SER A 26 -4.29 28.88 8.93
C SER A 26 -3.61 27.82 9.81
N ALA A 27 -3.60 28.05 11.12
CA ALA A 27 -3.07 27.06 12.08
C ALA A 27 -3.75 25.69 11.95
N ALA A 28 -5.07 25.66 11.66
CA ALA A 28 -5.82 24.43 11.48
C ALA A 28 -5.38 23.67 10.21
N GLU A 29 -5.11 24.37 9.12
CA GLU A 29 -4.56 23.79 7.89
C GLU A 29 -3.15 23.27 8.10
N MET A 30 -2.30 24.03 8.79
CA MET A 30 -0.94 23.62 9.11
C MET A 30 -0.92 22.32 9.93
N CYS A 31 -1.77 22.23 10.95
CA CYS A 31 -1.93 21.00 11.72
C CYS A 31 -2.41 19.83 10.84
N ARG A 32 -3.44 20.04 10.01
CA ARG A 32 -3.95 18.99 9.11
C ARG A 32 -2.88 18.48 8.15
N ALA A 33 -2.19 19.39 7.44
CA ALA A 33 -1.12 19.05 6.51
C ALA A 33 0.03 18.30 7.20
N TYR A 34 0.39 18.71 8.43
CA TYR A 34 1.39 17.98 9.21
C TYR A 34 0.96 16.54 9.52
N PHE A 35 -0.31 16.35 9.92
CA PHE A 35 -0.84 15.01 10.20
C PHE A 35 -1.05 14.16 8.96
N GLU A 36 -1.25 14.75 7.78
CA GLU A 36 -1.31 14.02 6.51
C GLU A 36 0.01 13.29 6.17
N ARG A 37 1.14 13.66 6.81
CA ARG A 37 2.39 12.91 6.73
C ARG A 37 2.24 11.45 7.15
N ASP A 38 1.31 11.14 8.06
CA ASP A 38 1.01 9.76 8.47
C ASP A 38 0.53 8.90 7.29
N ALA A 39 -0.14 9.49 6.29
CA ALA A 39 -0.53 8.78 5.08
C ALA A 39 0.72 8.30 4.29
N ILE A 40 1.76 9.12 4.23
CA ILE A 40 3.04 8.76 3.62
C ILE A 40 3.70 7.62 4.43
N GLU A 41 3.75 7.74 5.75
CA GLU A 41 4.35 6.69 6.61
C GLU A 41 3.62 5.34 6.46
N LYS A 42 2.28 5.37 6.39
CA LYS A 42 1.46 4.19 6.11
C LYS A 42 1.76 3.60 4.73
N SER A 43 1.92 4.42 3.70
CA SER A 43 2.25 3.94 2.35
C SER A 43 3.57 3.17 2.31
N PHE A 44 4.60 3.66 3.01
CA PHE A 44 5.87 2.94 3.14
C PHE A 44 5.76 1.67 3.98
N ARG A 45 4.87 1.64 4.98
CA ARG A 45 4.57 0.42 5.74
C ARG A 45 3.94 -0.64 4.84
N THR A 46 2.96 -0.26 4.02
CA THR A 46 2.33 -1.14 3.02
C THR A 46 3.34 -1.66 2.00
N ALA A 47 4.23 -0.79 1.51
CA ALA A 47 5.29 -1.20 0.59
C ALA A 47 6.21 -2.26 1.20
N LYS A 48 6.60 -2.09 2.47
CA LYS A 48 7.50 -3.03 3.15
C LYS A 48 6.82 -4.34 3.55
N GLY A 49 5.53 -4.31 3.88
CA GLY A 49 4.76 -5.47 4.33
C GLY A 49 4.04 -6.18 3.18
N PRO A 50 2.74 -5.90 2.94
CA PRO A 50 1.93 -6.57 1.91
C PRO A 50 2.56 -6.66 0.53
N MET A 51 3.28 -5.62 0.09
CA MET A 51 3.91 -5.60 -1.23
C MET A 51 5.30 -6.26 -1.24
N SER A 52 5.90 -6.51 -0.07
CA SER A 52 7.25 -7.07 0.08
C SER A 52 8.34 -6.33 -0.71
N LEU A 53 8.17 -5.02 -0.94
CA LEU A 53 9.11 -4.15 -1.64
C LEU A 53 10.10 -3.48 -0.69
N ALA A 54 10.44 -4.11 0.44
CA ALA A 54 11.42 -3.57 1.36
C ALA A 54 12.79 -3.41 0.67
N PRO A 55 13.50 -2.29 0.89
CA PRO A 55 14.78 -2.08 0.24
C PRO A 55 15.80 -3.09 0.75
N ILE A 56 16.37 -3.86 -0.18
CA ILE A 56 17.61 -4.60 0.05
C ILE A 56 18.74 -3.55 0.00
N ARG A 57 19.77 -3.66 0.84
CA ARG A 57 20.84 -2.66 0.98
C ARG A 57 21.60 -2.44 -0.34
N TYR A 58 21.06 -1.62 -1.24
CA TYR A 58 21.66 -1.25 -2.51
C TYR A 58 22.68 -0.13 -2.29
N ARG A 59 23.88 -0.30 -2.85
CA ARG A 59 24.97 0.69 -2.79
C ARG A 59 25.28 1.35 -4.14
N SER A 60 24.65 0.88 -5.21
CA SER A 60 24.85 1.40 -6.57
C SER A 60 23.68 2.31 -6.92
N GLU A 61 23.98 3.49 -7.45
CA GLU A 61 22.98 4.49 -7.88
C GLU A 61 21.99 3.89 -8.88
N VAL A 62 22.47 3.18 -9.90
CA VAL A 62 21.61 2.51 -10.90
C VAL A 62 20.60 1.56 -10.27
N ARG A 63 21.00 0.81 -9.23
CA ARG A 63 20.09 -0.09 -8.51
C ARG A 63 19.09 0.67 -7.64
N LEU A 64 19.49 1.80 -7.07
CA LEU A 64 18.61 2.66 -6.31
C LEU A 64 17.53 3.28 -7.22
N ASP A 65 17.91 3.76 -8.40
CA ASP A 65 16.97 4.34 -9.37
C ASP A 65 15.96 3.30 -9.88
N ALA A 66 16.45 2.10 -10.23
CA ALA A 66 15.59 0.99 -10.64
C ALA A 66 14.61 0.61 -9.51
N TYR A 67 15.10 0.49 -8.27
CA TYR A 67 14.27 0.18 -7.12
C TYR A 67 13.24 1.29 -6.85
N ALA A 68 13.64 2.56 -6.86
CA ALA A 68 12.75 3.70 -6.66
C ALA A 68 11.63 3.73 -7.71
N THR A 69 11.97 3.43 -8.96
CA THR A 69 11.00 3.34 -10.06
C THR A 69 9.97 2.24 -9.82
N VAL A 70 10.43 1.02 -9.47
CA VAL A 70 9.53 -0.11 -9.17
C VAL A 70 8.66 0.17 -7.94
N LEU A 71 9.24 0.74 -6.88
CA LEU A 71 8.52 1.13 -5.68
C LEU A 71 7.43 2.16 -5.98
N TYR A 72 7.77 3.19 -6.77
CA TYR A 72 6.82 4.21 -7.19
C TYR A 72 5.66 3.63 -7.99
N LEU A 73 5.95 2.81 -9.01
CA LEU A 73 4.92 2.15 -9.82
C LEU A 73 4.04 1.22 -8.98
N GLY A 74 4.63 0.47 -8.06
CA GLY A 74 3.89 -0.39 -7.13
C GLY A 74 2.93 0.41 -6.25
N LEU A 75 3.41 1.49 -5.64
CA LEU A 75 2.58 2.35 -4.79
C LEU A 75 1.46 3.04 -5.58
N LEU A 76 1.74 3.43 -6.83
CA LEU A 76 0.74 4.02 -7.72
C LEU A 76 -0.37 3.02 -8.04
N LEU A 77 -0.01 1.79 -8.43
CA LEU A 77 -0.96 0.71 -8.70
C LEU A 77 -1.77 0.35 -7.45
N TRP A 78 -1.11 0.20 -6.29
CA TRP A 78 -1.79 -0.06 -5.02
C TRP A 78 -2.81 1.03 -4.70
N SER A 79 -2.40 2.31 -4.78
CA SER A 79 -3.28 3.45 -4.50
C SER A 79 -4.46 3.54 -5.46
N TRP A 80 -4.24 3.19 -6.74
CA TRP A 80 -5.29 3.15 -7.74
C TRP A 80 -6.33 2.06 -7.45
N GLU A 81 -5.90 0.84 -7.19
CA GLU A 81 -6.79 -0.28 -6.88
C GLU A 81 -7.48 -0.11 -5.52
N GLU A 82 -6.79 0.42 -4.51
CA GLU A 82 -7.38 0.78 -3.21
C GLU A 82 -8.51 1.81 -3.40
N ARG A 83 -8.27 2.85 -4.21
CA ARG A 83 -9.29 3.87 -4.52
C ARG A 83 -10.49 3.25 -5.25
N LYS A 84 -10.23 2.34 -6.20
CA LYS A 84 -11.28 1.63 -6.94
C LYS A 84 -12.10 0.72 -6.02
N LEU A 85 -11.44 -0.01 -5.12
CA LEU A 85 -12.05 -0.85 -4.10
C LEU A 85 -12.95 -0.03 -3.17
N ARG A 86 -12.43 1.06 -2.60
CA ARG A 86 -13.14 1.91 -1.63
C ARG A 86 -14.37 2.60 -2.20
N LYS A 87 -14.41 2.85 -3.51
CA LYS A 87 -15.64 3.36 -4.17
C LYS A 87 -16.82 2.39 -4.03
N LYS A 88 -16.56 1.09 -3.99
CA LYS A 88 -17.59 0.05 -3.87
C LYS A 88 -17.72 -0.48 -2.44
N PHE A 89 -16.61 -0.61 -1.73
CA PHE A 89 -16.52 -1.12 -0.36
C PHE A 89 -15.75 -0.13 0.53
N PRO A 90 -16.42 0.92 1.05
CA PRO A 90 -15.73 2.01 1.77
C PRO A 90 -14.92 1.56 2.99
N SER A 91 -15.35 0.48 3.65
CA SER A 91 -14.75 -0.07 4.87
C SER A 91 -13.65 -1.10 4.63
N ARG A 92 -13.45 -1.59 3.40
CA ARG A 92 -12.41 -2.58 3.09
C ARG A 92 -11.10 -1.92 2.64
N THR A 93 -9.98 -2.55 3.00
CA THR A 93 -8.66 -2.22 2.47
C THR A 93 -8.29 -3.17 1.32
N LEU A 94 -7.38 -2.74 0.44
CA LEU A 94 -6.87 -3.61 -0.63
C LEU A 94 -6.09 -4.79 -0.05
N GLU A 95 -5.40 -4.59 1.07
CA GLU A 95 -4.73 -5.67 1.79
C GLU A 95 -5.72 -6.78 2.19
N ASP A 96 -6.83 -6.43 2.85
CA ASP A 96 -7.86 -7.40 3.25
C ASP A 96 -8.50 -8.11 2.04
N ALA A 97 -8.70 -7.38 0.94
CA ALA A 97 -9.23 -7.93 -0.30
C ALA A 97 -8.26 -8.95 -0.93
N LEU A 98 -6.96 -8.63 -0.98
CA LEU A 98 -5.93 -9.54 -1.48
C LEU A 98 -5.77 -10.76 -0.56
N TRP A 99 -5.85 -10.57 0.76
CA TRP A 99 -5.86 -11.68 1.72
C TRP A 99 -7.04 -12.62 1.50
N SER A 100 -8.24 -12.09 1.24
CA SER A 100 -9.42 -12.89 0.93
C SER A 100 -9.28 -13.69 -0.37
N LEU A 101 -8.45 -13.20 -1.31
CA LEU A 101 -8.15 -13.85 -2.59
C LEU A 101 -6.92 -14.79 -2.52
N ARG A 102 -6.19 -14.83 -1.40
CA ARG A 102 -4.94 -15.61 -1.26
C ARG A 102 -5.13 -17.10 -1.53
N ASP A 103 -6.26 -17.65 -1.09
CA ASP A 103 -6.56 -19.09 -1.23
C ASP A 103 -7.15 -19.43 -2.61
N VAL A 104 -7.38 -18.43 -3.46
CA VAL A 104 -7.82 -18.63 -4.84
C VAL A 104 -6.63 -19.06 -5.68
N SER A 105 -6.65 -20.31 -6.12
CA SER A 105 -5.61 -20.86 -6.99
C SER A 105 -6.11 -20.96 -8.42
N LEU A 106 -5.25 -20.62 -9.38
CA LEU A 106 -5.46 -20.92 -10.80
C LEU A 106 -4.98 -22.35 -11.08
N VAL A 107 -5.91 -23.21 -11.47
CA VAL A 107 -5.65 -24.60 -11.83
C VAL A 107 -5.53 -24.71 -13.34
N ARG A 108 -4.35 -25.14 -13.80
CA ARG A 108 -4.08 -25.45 -15.22
C ARG A 108 -3.99 -26.95 -15.38
N ILE A 109 -4.99 -27.57 -16.00
CA ILE A 109 -5.02 -29.00 -16.29
C ILE A 109 -5.03 -29.18 -17.80
N GLY A 110 -4.03 -29.89 -18.32
CA GLY A 110 -3.95 -30.23 -19.73
C GLY A 110 -2.76 -31.13 -20.07
N SER A 111 -2.88 -31.79 -21.22
CA SER A 111 -1.80 -32.53 -21.87
C SER A 111 -1.83 -32.20 -23.35
N GLY A 112 -0.75 -31.64 -23.89
CA GLY A 112 -0.66 -31.23 -25.29
C GLY A 112 -1.55 -30.02 -25.64
N LYS A 113 -2.44 -30.17 -26.64
CA LYS A 113 -3.27 -29.08 -27.22
C LYS A 113 -4.50 -28.68 -26.40
N THR A 114 -4.85 -29.41 -25.34
CA THR A 114 -6.04 -29.13 -24.52
C THR A 114 -5.62 -28.70 -23.12
N VAL A 115 -5.27 -27.43 -22.99
CA VAL A 115 -5.04 -26.79 -21.69
C VAL A 115 -6.33 -26.14 -21.23
N ARG A 116 -6.84 -26.55 -20.08
CA ARG A 116 -7.93 -25.87 -19.37
C ARG A 116 -7.37 -25.14 -18.17
N GLU A 117 -7.64 -23.84 -18.10
CA GLU A 117 -7.32 -22.99 -16.95
C GLU A 117 -8.61 -22.55 -16.27
N PHE A 118 -8.75 -22.82 -14.98
CA PHE A 118 -9.91 -22.42 -14.19
C PHE A 118 -9.49 -22.12 -12.75
N THR A 119 -10.21 -21.21 -12.06
CA THR A 119 -9.98 -20.96 -10.64
C THR A 119 -10.62 -22.02 -9.75
N THR A 120 -10.08 -22.22 -8.55
CA THR A 120 -10.76 -22.96 -7.47
C THR A 120 -12.15 -22.39 -7.18
N ARG A 121 -13.01 -23.14 -6.48
CA ARG A 121 -14.39 -22.72 -6.19
C ARG A 121 -14.40 -21.43 -5.38
N LEU A 122 -14.82 -20.34 -6.04
CA LEU A 122 -14.92 -19.01 -5.45
C LEU A 122 -16.22 -18.85 -4.64
N ASN A 123 -16.13 -18.22 -3.47
CA ASN A 123 -17.32 -17.68 -2.79
C ASN A 123 -17.81 -16.38 -3.49
N ASP A 124 -18.98 -15.88 -3.11
CA ASP A 124 -19.58 -14.73 -3.81
C ASP A 124 -18.79 -13.42 -3.59
N ASP A 125 -18.25 -13.22 -2.39
CA ASP A 125 -17.32 -12.12 -2.08
C ASP A 125 -16.08 -12.14 -2.99
N GLN A 126 -15.41 -13.28 -3.09
CA GLN A 126 -14.20 -13.47 -3.91
C GLN A 126 -14.50 -13.25 -5.39
N LYS A 127 -15.64 -13.72 -5.90
CA LYS A 127 -16.05 -13.45 -7.29
C LYS A 127 -16.19 -11.95 -7.55
N GLU A 128 -16.75 -11.23 -6.59
CA GLU A 128 -16.99 -9.80 -6.71
C GLU A 128 -15.69 -9.00 -6.61
N LEU A 129 -14.81 -9.36 -5.67
CA LEU A 129 -13.46 -8.79 -5.54
C LEU A 129 -12.63 -9.05 -6.80
N LEU A 130 -12.63 -10.28 -7.31
CA LEU A 130 -11.89 -10.65 -8.52
C LEU A 130 -12.36 -9.82 -9.73
N ARG A 131 -13.68 -9.70 -9.93
CA ARG A 131 -14.25 -8.86 -11.00
C ARG A 131 -13.87 -7.40 -10.83
N LEU A 132 -13.94 -6.86 -9.62
CA LEU A 132 -13.62 -5.47 -9.35
C LEU A 132 -12.15 -5.16 -9.66
N LEU A 133 -11.24 -6.05 -9.29
CA LEU A 133 -9.79 -5.91 -9.54
C LEU A 133 -9.40 -6.28 -10.98
N GLY A 134 -10.37 -6.58 -11.86
CA GLY A 134 -10.13 -6.89 -13.27
C GLY A 134 -9.66 -8.33 -13.54
N GLY A 135 -9.67 -9.20 -12.52
CA GLY A 135 -9.42 -10.63 -12.68
C GLY A 135 -10.62 -11.36 -13.28
N LYS A 136 -10.34 -12.43 -14.02
CA LYS A 136 -11.35 -13.35 -14.56
C LYS A 136 -11.18 -14.73 -13.92
N GLY A 137 -12.29 -15.42 -13.68
CA GLY A 137 -12.27 -16.82 -13.20
C GLY A 137 -11.72 -17.83 -14.22
N VAL A 138 -11.55 -17.38 -15.47
CA VAL A 138 -10.96 -18.11 -16.59
C VAL A 138 -10.11 -17.09 -17.35
N LEU A 139 -8.80 -17.31 -17.43
CA LEU A 139 -7.96 -16.59 -18.39
C LEU A 139 -8.27 -17.16 -19.79
N PRO A 140 -8.33 -16.32 -20.84
CA PRO A 140 -8.45 -16.85 -22.19
C PRO A 140 -7.27 -17.78 -22.45
N VAL A 141 -7.57 -19.02 -22.83
CA VAL A 141 -6.56 -19.97 -23.31
C VAL A 141 -5.92 -19.33 -24.55
N PRO A 142 -4.58 -19.29 -24.66
CA PRO A 142 -3.91 -18.82 -25.88
C PRO A 142 -4.25 -19.69 -27.10
#